data_AF-A0AAP3BGW2-F1
#
_entry.id   AF-A0AAP3BGW2-F1
#
_cell.length_a   1.000
_cell.length_b   1.000
_cell.length_c   1.000
_cell.angle_alpha   90.00
_cell.angle_beta   90.00
_cell.angle_gamma   90.00
#
_symmetry.space_group_name_H-M   'P 1'
#
loop_
_entity.id
_entity.type
_entity.pdbx_description
1 polymer ?
#
loop_
_entity_poly.entity_id
_entity_poly.type
_entity_poly.pdbx_seq_one_letter_code
_entity_poly.pdbx_strand_id
1 'polypeptide(L)'
;MKNRWFLLICLLLLTHIANAAKYNLDSLYQCLDEAILQSPRYVAVREGRIAKLASQLNACKNDGARYQMSFALFQEYQAYKNDSAVSYLNRCIALAERMGDQAKKGNAISLLAFQSSTIGDYVESYSLLNKMDTTKLDAEGYRNYLWAGQHLYGELAFYSNVPSLKEHYAQKAQVMKKQIARIFSHTDDRYLQMMEEDCRSANDLKGALYYSNLRMKQVKPGTHEYAIVAYYRAVICKQLNKDEDAIYYLLVSALCDVRTAVMDQGSMWELANLLNQNQKEFAHTYTYIKFAWDAARIFNTAMRSRQIMPLLSTVEGTYQKKITQSNRQLKLMIAVSVLLLILVCTLLLYVNKQRRRLALAHRELENANKNLEQTNRELQQTNRNLEQAYGSLNESNKMKEVYIGRFLRLCAIYVDKIETMRKRVVKLVKQRELTKLIDMMQTDHEYIGELYDYFDAAFLKLFPDFVEEFNALLKPEERIILEDDSKLSTTIRIFALIRLGIEDSSKIAEFLHYSVNTIYNYRAKVKNGAICERDEFETKVKQIGMR
;
A
#
# COMPACT_ATOMS: atom_id res chain seq x y z
N MET A 1 55.30 -8.39 9.18
CA MET A 1 54.01 -9.13 9.16
C MET A 1 53.10 -8.81 7.96
N LYS A 2 53.17 -7.63 7.32
CA LYS A 2 52.30 -7.27 6.17
C LYS A 2 52.54 -8.07 4.87
N ASN A 3 53.76 -8.53 4.57
CA ASN A 3 54.04 -9.29 3.33
C ASN A 3 53.54 -10.76 3.35
N ARG A 4 53.29 -11.33 4.53
CA ARG A 4 52.80 -12.72 4.66
C ARG A 4 51.32 -12.85 4.26
N TRP A 5 50.52 -11.82 4.51
CA TRP A 5 49.10 -11.78 4.14
C TRP A 5 48.91 -11.60 2.63
N PHE A 6 49.76 -10.79 1.98
CA PHE A 6 49.71 -10.61 0.52
C PHE A 6 50.08 -11.89 -0.22
N LEU A 7 51.11 -12.61 0.23
CA LEU A 7 51.48 -13.93 -0.30
C LEU A 7 50.40 -14.99 -0.08
N LEU A 8 49.70 -14.98 1.06
CA LEU A 8 48.58 -15.89 1.32
C LEU A 8 47.38 -15.60 0.41
N ILE A 9 47.06 -14.32 0.19
CA ILE A 9 45.98 -13.89 -0.71
C ILE A 9 46.32 -14.20 -2.17
N CYS A 10 47.58 -13.99 -2.59
CA CYS A 10 48.03 -14.41 -3.92
C CYS A 10 48.03 -15.95 -4.08
N LEU A 11 48.40 -16.73 -3.05
CA LEU A 11 48.28 -18.19 -3.09
C LEU A 11 46.83 -18.66 -3.16
N LEU A 12 45.92 -18.01 -2.40
CA LEU A 12 44.48 -18.30 -2.41
C LEU A 12 43.82 -17.92 -3.75
N LEU A 13 44.27 -16.84 -4.38
CA LEU A 13 43.85 -16.44 -5.72
C LEU A 13 44.43 -17.37 -6.80
N LEU A 14 45.67 -17.85 -6.66
CA LEU A 14 46.28 -18.84 -7.54
C LEU A 14 45.61 -20.22 -7.40
N THR A 15 45.14 -20.61 -6.22
CA THR A 15 44.32 -21.83 -6.05
C THR A 15 42.91 -21.67 -6.62
N HIS A 16 42.36 -20.46 -6.69
CA HIS A 16 41.08 -20.19 -7.35
C HIS A 16 41.19 -20.13 -8.87
N ILE A 17 42.35 -19.78 -9.43
CA ILE A 17 42.59 -19.79 -10.88
C ILE A 17 42.97 -21.19 -11.39
N ALA A 18 43.41 -22.10 -10.50
CA ALA A 18 43.72 -23.49 -10.86
C ALA A 18 42.48 -24.37 -11.11
N ASN A 19 41.26 -23.88 -10.86
CA ASN A 19 40.02 -24.56 -11.23
C ASN A 19 39.52 -24.05 -12.59
N ALA A 20 40.36 -24.17 -13.62
CA ALA A 20 39.88 -24.08 -14.99
C ALA A 20 39.06 -25.35 -15.26
N ALA A 21 37.73 -25.24 -15.25
CA ALA A 21 36.88 -26.26 -15.84
C ALA A 21 37.39 -26.50 -17.27
N LYS A 22 37.83 -27.73 -17.57
CA LYS A 22 38.46 -28.08 -18.85
C LYS A 22 37.54 -27.80 -20.05
N TYR A 23 36.23 -27.74 -19.80
CA TYR A 23 35.18 -27.41 -20.77
C TYR A 23 34.31 -26.28 -20.22
N ASN A 24 33.82 -25.42 -21.11
CA ASN A 24 32.77 -24.45 -20.78
C ASN A 24 31.40 -25.15 -20.85
N LEU A 25 31.03 -25.87 -19.79
CA LEU A 25 29.76 -26.60 -19.71
C LEU A 25 28.55 -25.68 -19.81
N ASP A 26 28.62 -24.49 -19.20
CA ASP A 26 27.55 -23.47 -19.27
C ASP A 26 27.21 -23.10 -20.72
N SER A 27 28.24 -22.94 -21.56
CA SER A 27 28.04 -22.69 -23.00
C SER A 27 27.37 -23.87 -23.71
N LEU A 28 27.70 -25.12 -23.34
CA LEU A 28 27.09 -26.31 -23.93
C LEU A 28 25.64 -26.50 -23.49
N TYR A 29 25.32 -26.24 -22.22
CA TYR A 29 23.95 -26.20 -21.74
C TYR A 29 23.12 -25.19 -22.53
N GLN A 30 23.63 -23.96 -22.70
CA GLN A 30 22.94 -22.94 -23.50
C GLN A 30 22.74 -23.38 -24.95
N CYS A 31 23.76 -23.99 -25.58
CA CYS A 31 23.64 -24.51 -26.94
C CYS A 31 22.58 -25.61 -27.05
N LEU A 32 22.49 -26.50 -26.06
CA LEU A 32 21.51 -27.58 -26.04
C LEU A 32 20.10 -27.04 -25.81
N ASP A 33 19.93 -26.12 -24.85
CA ASP A 33 18.67 -25.46 -24.56
C ASP A 33 18.14 -24.70 -25.79
N GLU A 34 19.00 -23.97 -26.49
CA GLU A 34 18.66 -23.30 -27.74
C GLU A 34 18.31 -24.32 -28.84
N ALA A 35 19.05 -25.41 -28.96
CA ALA A 35 18.75 -26.46 -29.94
C ALA A 35 17.40 -27.12 -29.66
N ILE A 36 17.04 -27.34 -28.40
CA ILE A 36 15.73 -27.86 -27.99
C ILE A 36 14.62 -26.89 -28.43
N LEU A 37 14.79 -25.58 -28.20
CA LEU A 37 13.82 -24.56 -28.64
C LEU A 37 13.70 -24.52 -30.18
N GLN A 38 14.80 -24.72 -30.90
CA GLN A 38 14.85 -24.76 -32.36
C GLN A 38 14.49 -26.13 -32.95
N SER A 39 14.20 -27.14 -32.13
CA SER A 39 13.89 -28.51 -32.57
C SER A 39 12.84 -28.60 -33.69
N PRO A 40 11.73 -27.83 -33.66
CA PRO A 40 10.75 -27.84 -34.76
C PRO A 40 11.36 -27.51 -36.13
N ARG A 41 12.38 -26.65 -36.19
CA ARG A 41 13.09 -26.31 -37.42
C ARG A 41 13.93 -27.48 -37.93
N TYR A 42 14.65 -28.18 -37.06
CA TYR A 42 15.44 -29.35 -37.44
C TYR A 42 14.54 -30.49 -37.91
N VAL A 43 13.41 -30.71 -37.23
CA VAL A 43 12.38 -31.68 -37.64
C VAL A 43 11.84 -31.34 -39.03
N ALA A 44 11.50 -30.07 -39.30
CA ALA A 44 11.01 -29.66 -40.62
C ALA A 44 12.01 -29.94 -41.75
N VAL A 45 13.32 -29.77 -41.50
CA VAL A 45 14.36 -30.12 -42.49
C VAL A 45 14.38 -31.62 -42.79
N ARG A 46 14.27 -32.47 -41.76
CA ARG A 46 14.19 -33.94 -41.93
C ARG A 46 12.91 -34.35 -42.65
N GLU A 47 11.77 -33.81 -42.23
CA GLU A 47 10.48 -34.08 -42.88
C GLU A 47 10.45 -33.62 -44.34
N GLY A 48 11.15 -32.54 -44.69
CA GLY A 48 11.35 -32.13 -46.09
C GLY A 48 12.11 -33.16 -46.92
N ARG A 49 13.19 -33.76 -46.38
CA ARG A 49 13.91 -34.86 -47.06
C ARG A 49 13.03 -36.10 -47.23
N ILE A 50 12.30 -36.46 -46.18
CA ILE A 50 11.33 -37.56 -46.20
C ILE A 50 10.25 -37.33 -47.26
N ALA A 51 9.67 -36.13 -47.33
CA ALA A 51 8.64 -35.79 -48.30
C ALA A 51 9.17 -35.90 -49.75
N LYS A 52 10.42 -35.46 -49.98
CA LYS A 52 11.09 -35.61 -51.28
C LYS A 52 11.26 -37.09 -51.65
N LEU A 53 11.78 -37.91 -50.74
CA LEU A 53 11.94 -39.36 -50.97
C LEU A 53 10.60 -40.06 -51.20
N ALA A 54 9.55 -39.68 -50.46
CA ALA A 54 8.21 -40.22 -50.64
C ALA A 54 7.61 -39.86 -52.00
N SER A 55 7.81 -38.63 -52.47
CA SER A 55 7.42 -38.20 -53.83
C SER A 55 8.17 -39.00 -54.91
N GLN A 56 9.48 -39.18 -54.75
CA GLN A 56 10.30 -39.99 -55.66
C GLN A 56 9.85 -41.45 -55.69
N LEU A 57 9.54 -42.04 -54.52
CA LEU A 57 8.99 -43.40 -54.40
C LEU A 57 7.68 -43.56 -55.18
N ASN A 58 6.78 -42.58 -55.10
CA ASN A 58 5.51 -42.60 -55.82
C ASN A 58 5.70 -42.50 -57.34
N ALA A 59 6.75 -41.82 -57.81
CA ALA A 59 7.10 -41.72 -59.22
C ALA A 59 7.80 -42.98 -59.77
N CYS A 60 8.31 -43.88 -58.92
CA CYS A 60 9.01 -45.08 -59.35
C CYS A 60 8.08 -46.08 -60.07
N LYS A 61 8.49 -46.52 -61.27
CA LYS A 61 7.74 -47.47 -62.10
C LYS A 61 8.09 -48.94 -61.87
N ASN A 62 9.32 -49.24 -61.42
CA ASN A 62 9.79 -50.61 -61.21
C ASN A 62 10.08 -50.89 -59.72
N ASP A 63 10.04 -52.17 -59.35
CA ASP A 63 10.18 -52.61 -57.96
C ASP A 63 11.59 -52.38 -57.40
N GLY A 64 12.63 -52.43 -58.24
CA GLY A 64 14.02 -52.14 -57.81
C GLY A 64 14.21 -50.71 -57.33
N ALA A 65 13.71 -49.73 -58.09
CA ALA A 65 13.72 -48.32 -57.71
C ALA A 65 12.81 -48.07 -56.49
N ARG A 66 11.66 -48.74 -56.41
CA ARG A 66 10.78 -48.68 -55.22
C ARG A 66 11.48 -49.23 -53.98
N TYR A 67 12.27 -50.30 -54.12
CA TYR A 67 13.05 -50.85 -53.02
C TYR A 67 14.09 -49.83 -52.55
N GLN A 68 14.87 -49.27 -53.47
CA GLN A 68 15.90 -48.28 -53.12
C GLN A 68 15.31 -47.06 -52.39
N MET A 69 14.20 -46.50 -52.89
CA MET A 69 13.55 -45.36 -52.24
C MET A 69 12.92 -45.75 -50.89
N SER A 70 12.34 -46.95 -50.78
CA SER A 70 11.80 -47.46 -49.51
C SER A 70 12.92 -47.68 -48.47
N PHE A 71 14.08 -48.17 -48.90
CA PHE A 71 15.24 -48.36 -48.06
C PHE A 71 15.80 -47.01 -47.57
N ALA A 72 15.90 -46.02 -48.45
CA ALA A 72 16.31 -44.67 -48.08
C ALA A 72 15.32 -44.03 -47.08
N LEU A 73 14.02 -44.26 -47.24
CA LEU A 73 13.01 -43.82 -46.27
C LEU A 73 13.18 -44.53 -44.92
N PHE A 74 13.46 -45.84 -44.91
CA PHE A 74 13.81 -46.54 -43.67
C PHE A 74 14.99 -45.85 -42.96
N GLN A 75 16.08 -45.52 -43.67
CA GLN A 75 17.24 -44.84 -43.07
C GLN A 75 16.88 -43.47 -42.48
N GLU A 76 16.00 -42.70 -43.12
CA GLU A 76 15.51 -41.44 -42.56
C GLU A 76 14.57 -41.65 -41.36
N TYR A 77 13.92 -42.80 -41.23
CA TYR A 77 12.99 -43.08 -40.12
C TYR A 77 13.60 -43.84 -38.94
N GLN A 78 14.69 -44.60 -39.14
CA GLN A 78 15.21 -45.57 -38.15
C GLN A 78 15.49 -44.96 -36.77
N ALA A 79 15.89 -43.69 -36.73
CA ALA A 79 16.18 -42.92 -35.51
C ALA A 79 15.15 -41.80 -35.24
N TYR A 80 14.03 -41.75 -35.99
CA TYR A 80 13.03 -40.68 -35.93
C TYR A 80 11.63 -41.18 -35.56
N LYS A 81 11.07 -42.16 -36.29
CA LYS A 81 9.76 -42.74 -36.03
C LYS A 81 9.81 -44.25 -36.30
N ASN A 82 9.82 -45.05 -35.24
CA ASN A 82 10.04 -46.49 -35.32
C ASN A 82 9.01 -47.21 -36.21
N ASP A 83 7.72 -46.91 -36.03
CA ASP A 83 6.65 -47.58 -36.80
C ASP A 83 6.80 -47.36 -38.31
N SER A 84 7.25 -46.16 -38.70
CA SER A 84 7.52 -45.84 -40.10
C SER A 84 8.76 -46.60 -40.60
N ALA A 85 9.82 -46.68 -39.80
CA ALA A 85 11.02 -47.46 -40.13
C ALA A 85 10.67 -48.94 -40.38
N VAL A 86 9.90 -49.54 -39.47
CA VAL A 86 9.39 -50.92 -39.57
C VAL A 86 8.50 -51.09 -40.81
N SER A 87 7.61 -50.15 -41.09
CA SER A 87 6.75 -50.17 -42.28
C SER A 87 7.56 -50.19 -43.58
N TYR A 88 8.59 -49.33 -43.69
CA TYR A 88 9.44 -49.28 -44.89
C TYR A 88 10.34 -50.51 -45.02
N LEU A 89 10.81 -51.11 -43.92
CA LEU A 89 11.53 -52.40 -43.97
C LEU A 89 10.62 -53.53 -44.45
N ASN A 90 9.38 -53.63 -43.94
CA ASN A 90 8.41 -54.61 -44.43
C ASN A 90 8.10 -54.41 -45.92
N ARG A 91 8.02 -53.16 -46.38
CA ARG A 91 7.89 -52.85 -47.81
C ARG A 91 9.11 -53.30 -48.61
N CYS A 92 10.33 -53.11 -48.09
CA CYS A 92 11.54 -53.62 -48.72
C CYS A 92 11.54 -55.16 -48.83
N ILE A 93 11.11 -55.86 -47.78
CA ILE A 93 10.97 -57.33 -47.77
C ILE A 93 10.00 -57.77 -48.87
N ALA A 94 8.79 -57.18 -48.92
CA ALA A 94 7.78 -57.54 -49.91
C ALA A 94 8.23 -57.24 -51.36
N LEU A 95 8.95 -56.14 -51.59
CA LEU A 95 9.50 -55.82 -52.91
C LEU A 95 10.61 -56.79 -53.30
N ALA A 96 11.52 -57.13 -52.38
CA ALA A 96 12.57 -58.12 -52.63
C ALA A 96 12.00 -59.50 -52.95
N GLU A 97 10.92 -59.91 -52.27
CA GLU A 97 10.19 -61.15 -52.59
C GLU A 97 9.62 -61.14 -54.00
N ARG A 98 8.96 -60.05 -54.42
CA ARG A 98 8.42 -59.91 -55.79
C ARG A 98 9.50 -59.96 -56.86
N MET A 99 10.68 -59.40 -56.56
CA MET A 99 11.83 -59.45 -57.46
C MET A 99 12.57 -60.80 -57.43
N GLY A 100 12.21 -61.72 -56.53
CA GLY A 100 12.94 -62.97 -56.31
C GLY A 100 14.34 -62.79 -55.69
N ASP A 101 14.65 -61.61 -55.16
CA ASP A 101 15.98 -61.25 -54.63
C ASP A 101 16.09 -61.65 -53.15
N GLN A 102 16.54 -62.88 -52.90
CA GLN A 102 16.68 -63.42 -51.55
C GLN A 102 17.73 -62.68 -50.70
N ALA A 103 18.77 -62.12 -51.33
CA ALA A 103 19.80 -61.37 -50.64
C ALA A 103 19.23 -60.05 -50.07
N LYS A 104 18.54 -59.27 -50.89
CA LYS A 104 17.86 -58.03 -50.44
C LYS A 104 16.78 -58.30 -49.41
N LYS A 105 16.03 -59.40 -49.56
CA LYS A 105 15.03 -59.82 -48.59
C LYS A 105 15.67 -60.11 -47.24
N GLY A 106 16.70 -60.97 -47.24
CA GLY A 106 17.40 -61.36 -46.02
C GLY A 106 18.05 -60.16 -45.32
N ASN A 107 18.72 -59.28 -46.07
CA ASN A 107 19.28 -58.03 -45.52
C ASN A 107 18.22 -57.15 -44.82
N ALA A 108 17.06 -56.95 -45.45
CA ALA A 108 15.97 -56.16 -44.85
C ALA A 108 15.39 -56.84 -43.59
N ILE A 109 15.29 -58.17 -43.56
CA ILE A 109 14.89 -58.91 -42.36
C ILE A 109 15.93 -58.76 -41.24
N SER A 110 17.23 -58.78 -41.56
CA SER A 110 18.29 -58.60 -40.55
C SER A 110 18.22 -57.21 -39.92
N LEU A 111 18.01 -56.18 -40.73
CA LEU A 111 17.82 -54.81 -40.24
C LEU A 111 16.53 -54.65 -39.42
N LEU A 112 15.45 -55.32 -39.83
CA LEU A 112 14.20 -55.34 -39.06
C LEU A 112 14.38 -56.02 -37.70
N ALA A 113 15.10 -57.14 -37.66
CA ALA A 113 15.42 -57.81 -36.41
C ALA A 113 16.27 -56.92 -35.48
N PHE A 114 17.25 -56.20 -36.03
CA PHE A 114 18.01 -55.24 -35.25
C PHE A 114 17.11 -54.13 -34.69
N GLN A 115 16.31 -53.48 -35.54
CA GLN A 115 15.36 -52.44 -35.13
C GLN A 115 14.42 -52.93 -34.01
N SER A 116 13.82 -54.11 -34.16
CA SER A 116 12.97 -54.73 -33.13
C SER A 116 13.71 -54.94 -31.81
N SER A 117 14.95 -55.43 -31.85
CA SER A 117 15.72 -55.62 -30.62
C SER A 117 16.09 -54.30 -29.92
N THR A 118 16.36 -53.22 -30.67
CA THR A 118 16.71 -51.91 -30.07
C THR A 118 15.56 -51.25 -29.28
N ILE A 119 14.32 -51.63 -29.56
CA ILE A 119 13.12 -51.06 -28.91
C ILE A 119 12.52 -51.98 -27.83
N GLY A 120 13.10 -53.17 -27.64
CA GLY A 120 12.67 -54.17 -26.65
C GLY A 120 11.79 -55.31 -27.19
N ASP A 121 11.56 -55.39 -28.50
CA ASP A 121 10.75 -56.43 -29.17
C ASP A 121 11.61 -57.67 -29.46
N TYR A 122 12.09 -58.30 -28.39
CA TYR A 122 13.07 -59.38 -28.47
C TYR A 122 12.51 -60.66 -29.08
N VAL A 123 11.23 -60.96 -28.87
CA VAL A 123 10.59 -62.19 -29.39
C VAL A 123 10.43 -62.11 -30.91
N GLU A 124 10.04 -60.94 -31.41
CA GLU A 124 9.91 -60.61 -32.81
C GLU A 124 11.28 -60.70 -33.49
N SER A 125 12.28 -60.03 -32.93
CA SER A 125 13.66 -60.08 -33.41
C SER A 125 14.20 -61.52 -33.47
N TYR A 126 14.00 -62.31 -32.41
CA TYR A 126 14.38 -63.72 -32.35
C TYR A 126 13.70 -64.53 -33.46
N SER A 127 12.40 -64.33 -33.65
CA SER A 127 11.61 -65.05 -34.65
C SER A 127 12.06 -64.75 -36.08
N LEU A 128 12.43 -63.50 -36.36
CA LEU A 128 12.96 -63.06 -37.65
C LEU A 128 14.33 -63.70 -37.94
N LEU A 129 15.25 -63.71 -36.97
CA LEU A 129 16.59 -64.26 -37.15
C LEU A 129 16.60 -65.79 -37.20
N ASN A 130 15.79 -66.47 -36.38
CA ASN A 130 15.79 -67.92 -36.29
C ASN A 130 15.23 -68.63 -37.54
N LYS A 131 14.42 -67.93 -38.33
CA LYS A 131 13.85 -68.45 -39.60
C LYS A 131 14.70 -68.11 -40.82
N MET A 132 15.82 -67.39 -40.63
CA MET A 132 16.63 -66.89 -41.72
C MET A 132 17.55 -67.97 -42.29
N ASP A 133 17.47 -68.18 -43.60
CA ASP A 133 18.44 -68.99 -44.35
C ASP A 133 19.67 -68.15 -44.69
N THR A 134 20.71 -68.26 -43.86
CA THR A 134 21.93 -67.45 -43.98
C THR A 134 22.75 -67.75 -45.24
N THR A 135 22.51 -68.90 -45.91
CA THR A 135 23.21 -69.27 -47.14
C THR A 135 22.81 -68.42 -48.35
N LYS A 136 21.67 -67.73 -48.25
CA LYS A 136 21.12 -66.85 -49.30
C LYS A 136 21.46 -65.39 -49.10
N LEU A 137 22.19 -65.04 -48.05
CA LEU A 137 22.60 -63.67 -47.77
C LEU A 137 23.83 -63.30 -48.61
N ASP A 138 23.86 -62.06 -49.07
CA ASP A 138 25.09 -61.44 -49.56
C ASP A 138 25.98 -61.01 -48.39
N ALA A 139 27.16 -60.48 -48.70
CA ALA A 139 28.13 -60.09 -47.68
C ALA A 139 27.55 -59.09 -46.66
N GLU A 140 26.83 -58.06 -47.13
CA GLU A 140 26.27 -57.05 -46.22
C GLU A 140 25.07 -57.58 -45.43
N GLY A 141 24.19 -58.37 -46.06
CA GLY A 141 23.09 -59.05 -45.36
C GLY A 141 23.60 -59.97 -44.26
N TYR A 142 24.67 -60.73 -44.50
CA TYR A 142 25.28 -61.58 -43.48
C TYR A 142 25.89 -60.75 -42.34
N ARG A 143 26.53 -59.62 -42.65
CA ARG A 143 27.05 -58.69 -41.64
C ARG A 143 25.92 -58.11 -40.78
N ASN A 144 24.81 -57.70 -41.39
CA ASN A 144 23.63 -57.20 -40.67
C ASN A 144 22.97 -58.30 -39.83
N TYR A 145 22.94 -59.56 -40.31
CA TYR A 145 22.47 -60.70 -39.54
C TYR A 145 23.31 -60.91 -38.27
N LEU A 146 24.64 -60.90 -38.39
CA LEU A 146 25.53 -61.04 -37.23
C LEU A 146 25.37 -59.89 -36.25
N TRP A 147 25.24 -58.67 -36.75
CA TRP A 147 25.05 -57.48 -35.92
C TRP A 147 23.69 -57.50 -35.17
N ALA A 148 22.62 -57.90 -35.85
CA ALA A 148 21.31 -58.09 -35.23
C ALA A 148 21.34 -59.21 -34.17
N GLY A 149 21.99 -60.33 -34.50
CA GLY A 149 22.10 -61.48 -33.60
C GLY A 149 22.92 -61.18 -32.35
N GLN A 150 24.09 -60.54 -32.48
CA GLN A 150 24.88 -60.17 -31.31
C GLN A 150 24.10 -59.24 -30.39
N HIS A 151 23.39 -58.25 -30.96
CA HIS A 151 22.65 -57.26 -30.18
C HIS A 151 21.48 -57.91 -29.45
N LEU A 152 20.64 -58.67 -30.16
CA LEU A 152 19.51 -59.39 -29.58
C LEU A 152 19.94 -60.31 -28.43
N TYR A 153 20.94 -61.16 -28.67
CA TYR A 153 21.38 -62.12 -27.64
C TYR A 153 22.09 -61.43 -26.48
N GLY A 154 22.78 -60.31 -26.72
CA GLY A 154 23.33 -59.47 -25.67
C GLY A 154 22.24 -58.87 -24.76
N GLU A 155 21.20 -58.28 -25.36
CA GLU A 155 20.07 -57.71 -24.62
C GLU A 155 19.28 -58.78 -23.86
N LEU A 156 19.01 -59.93 -24.48
CA LEU A 156 18.37 -61.07 -23.81
C LEU A 156 19.21 -61.62 -22.66
N ALA A 157 20.54 -61.65 -22.79
CA ALA A 157 21.42 -62.02 -21.69
C ALA A 157 21.38 -60.99 -20.57
N PHE A 158 21.37 -59.69 -20.89
CA PHE A 158 21.36 -58.60 -19.92
C PHE A 158 20.05 -58.56 -19.11
N TYR A 159 18.90 -58.60 -19.78
CA TYR A 159 17.58 -58.44 -19.16
C TYR A 159 16.96 -59.74 -18.65
N SER A 160 17.51 -60.92 -18.97
CA SER A 160 17.01 -62.18 -18.42
C SER A 160 17.30 -62.31 -16.93
N ASN A 161 16.25 -62.61 -16.16
CA ASN A 161 16.34 -62.92 -14.73
C ASN A 161 16.57 -64.41 -14.44
N VAL A 162 16.47 -65.28 -15.45
CA VAL A 162 16.69 -66.72 -15.30
C VAL A 162 18.16 -67.03 -15.59
N PRO A 163 18.96 -67.50 -14.61
CA PRO A 163 20.41 -67.68 -14.77
C PRO A 163 20.80 -68.57 -15.95
N SER A 164 20.11 -69.70 -16.15
CA SER A 164 20.38 -70.61 -17.26
C SER A 164 20.14 -69.97 -18.62
N LEU A 165 19.09 -69.15 -18.76
CA LEU A 165 18.80 -68.43 -20.00
C LEU A 165 19.76 -67.27 -20.22
N LYS A 166 20.16 -66.55 -19.16
CA LYS A 166 21.19 -65.51 -19.24
C LYS A 166 22.49 -66.08 -19.81
N GLU A 167 22.96 -67.21 -19.28
CA GLU A 167 24.16 -67.88 -19.77
C GLU A 167 23.99 -68.39 -21.21
N HIS A 168 22.84 -69.00 -21.52
CA HIS A 168 22.53 -69.48 -22.87
C HIS A 168 22.61 -68.35 -23.92
N TYR A 169 22.00 -67.20 -23.64
CA TYR A 169 22.02 -66.06 -24.56
C TYR A 169 23.40 -65.39 -24.62
N ALA A 170 24.13 -65.31 -23.50
CA ALA A 170 25.49 -64.80 -23.49
C ALA A 170 26.41 -65.63 -24.40
N GLN A 171 26.29 -66.96 -24.36
CA GLN A 171 27.03 -67.85 -25.26
C GLN A 171 26.68 -67.62 -26.73
N LYS A 172 25.39 -67.45 -27.06
CA LYS A 172 24.95 -67.12 -28.43
C LYS A 172 25.49 -65.78 -28.91
N ALA A 173 25.45 -64.74 -28.07
CA ALA A 173 26.05 -63.45 -28.37
C ALA A 173 27.55 -63.58 -28.65
N GLN A 174 28.27 -64.38 -27.84
CA GLN A 174 29.69 -64.60 -28.01
C GLN A 174 30.04 -65.33 -29.32
N VAL A 175 29.21 -66.28 -29.76
CA VAL A 175 29.37 -66.93 -31.07
C VAL A 175 29.28 -65.89 -32.19
N MET A 176 28.27 -65.01 -32.15
CA MET A 176 28.12 -63.94 -33.15
C MET A 176 29.31 -62.99 -33.13
N LYS A 177 29.75 -62.53 -31.94
CA LYS A 177 30.92 -61.66 -31.78
C LYS A 177 32.21 -62.26 -32.35
N LYS A 178 32.47 -63.55 -32.12
CA LYS A 178 33.62 -64.26 -32.71
C LYS A 178 33.58 -64.25 -34.25
N GLN A 179 32.39 -64.40 -34.84
CA GLN A 179 32.25 -64.33 -36.30
C GLN A 179 32.45 -62.91 -36.82
N ILE A 180 31.91 -61.90 -36.12
CA ILE A 180 32.14 -60.48 -36.43
C ILE A 180 33.63 -60.19 -36.44
N ALA A 181 34.37 -60.59 -35.41
CA ALA A 181 35.80 -60.35 -35.30
C ALA A 181 36.63 -60.98 -36.44
N ARG A 182 36.14 -62.07 -37.04
CA ARG A 182 36.79 -62.73 -38.19
C ARG A 182 36.46 -62.08 -39.53
N ILE A 183 35.25 -61.53 -39.67
CA ILE A 183 34.69 -61.11 -40.98
C ILE A 183 34.79 -59.60 -41.18
N PHE A 184 34.60 -58.81 -40.13
CA PHE A 184 34.54 -57.35 -40.24
C PHE A 184 35.96 -56.77 -40.34
N SER A 185 36.10 -55.67 -41.09
CA SER A 185 37.33 -54.90 -41.06
C SER A 185 37.58 -54.35 -39.66
N HIS A 186 38.83 -54.31 -39.23
CA HIS A 186 39.22 -53.71 -37.94
C HIS A 186 39.08 -52.18 -37.93
N THR A 187 38.76 -51.57 -39.07
CA THR A 187 38.39 -50.16 -39.20
C THR A 187 36.89 -49.94 -39.24
N ASP A 188 36.07 -50.99 -39.26
CA ASP A 188 34.61 -50.86 -39.30
C ASP A 188 34.06 -50.39 -37.95
N ASP A 189 33.16 -49.41 -37.95
CA ASP A 189 32.64 -48.83 -36.71
C ASP A 189 31.93 -49.87 -35.82
N ARG A 190 31.21 -50.83 -36.41
CA ARG A 190 30.52 -51.89 -35.64
C ARG A 190 31.52 -52.81 -34.93
N TYR A 191 32.63 -53.12 -35.59
CA TYR A 191 33.72 -53.87 -34.97
C TYR A 191 34.35 -53.06 -33.83
N LEU A 192 34.69 -51.79 -34.08
CA LEU A 192 35.29 -50.92 -33.08
C LEU A 192 34.36 -50.70 -31.87
N GLN A 193 33.05 -50.56 -32.09
CA GLN A 193 32.05 -50.47 -31.03
C GLN A 193 32.01 -51.75 -30.19
N MET A 194 31.97 -52.92 -30.83
CA MET A 194 32.00 -54.20 -30.13
C MET A 194 33.23 -54.32 -29.24
N MET A 195 34.41 -53.95 -29.75
CA MET A 195 35.66 -53.97 -28.99
C MET A 195 35.67 -52.94 -27.84
N GLU A 196 35.12 -51.75 -28.05
CA GLU A 196 34.93 -50.73 -27.01
C GLU A 196 34.06 -51.26 -25.87
N GLU A 197 32.93 -51.89 -26.20
CA GLU A 197 32.00 -52.50 -25.23
C GLU A 197 32.62 -53.70 -24.49
N ASP A 198 33.37 -54.55 -25.19
CA ASP A 198 34.04 -55.72 -24.59
C ASP A 198 35.13 -55.29 -23.60
N CYS A 199 35.99 -54.33 -23.98
CA CYS A 199 36.95 -53.73 -23.06
C CYS A 199 36.27 -53.11 -21.85
N ARG A 200 35.17 -52.36 -22.06
CA ARG A 200 34.39 -51.75 -20.99
C ARG A 200 33.79 -52.80 -20.04
N SER A 201 33.28 -53.90 -20.58
CA SER A 201 32.69 -55.00 -19.81
C SER A 201 33.73 -55.79 -19.01
N ALA A 202 34.95 -55.89 -19.54
CA ALA A 202 36.12 -56.44 -18.86
C ALA A 202 36.78 -55.46 -17.87
N ASN A 203 36.22 -54.26 -17.69
CA ASN A 203 36.80 -53.16 -16.90
C ASN A 203 38.19 -52.68 -17.39
N ASP A 204 38.55 -52.98 -18.64
CA ASP A 204 39.71 -52.40 -19.34
C ASP A 204 39.34 -51.04 -19.93
N LEU A 205 39.28 -50.03 -19.07
CA LEU A 205 38.88 -48.67 -19.46
C LEU A 205 39.91 -47.99 -20.38
N LYS A 206 41.18 -48.44 -20.37
CA LYS A 206 42.22 -47.94 -21.29
C LYS A 206 41.97 -48.47 -22.70
N GLY A 207 41.68 -49.76 -22.85
CA GLY A 207 41.27 -50.36 -24.12
C GLY A 207 39.98 -49.74 -24.64
N ALA A 208 38.98 -49.53 -23.78
CA ALA A 208 37.72 -48.89 -24.16
C ALA A 208 37.96 -47.47 -24.72
N LEU A 209 38.77 -46.64 -24.02
CA LEU A 209 39.14 -45.32 -24.52
C LEU A 209 39.93 -45.36 -25.83
N TYR A 210 40.79 -46.37 -26.02
CA TYR A 210 41.54 -46.56 -27.26
C TYR A 210 40.61 -46.77 -28.45
N TYR A 211 39.68 -47.73 -28.37
CA TYR A 211 38.70 -47.97 -29.43
C TYR A 211 37.76 -46.77 -29.63
N SER A 212 37.30 -46.17 -28.54
CA SER A 212 36.49 -44.95 -28.59
C SER A 212 37.22 -43.80 -29.31
N ASN A 213 38.54 -43.66 -29.16
CA ASN A 213 39.33 -42.65 -29.87
C ASN A 213 39.47 -42.97 -31.36
N LEU A 214 39.55 -44.25 -31.74
CA LEU A 214 39.56 -44.65 -33.14
C LEU A 214 38.22 -44.30 -33.80
N ARG A 215 37.10 -44.65 -33.16
CA ARG A 215 35.76 -44.32 -33.66
C ARG A 215 35.57 -42.82 -33.82
N MET A 216 35.94 -42.03 -32.81
CA MET A 216 35.79 -40.57 -32.84
C MET A 216 36.55 -39.90 -34.01
N LYS A 217 37.67 -40.49 -34.47
CA LYS A 217 38.43 -40.00 -35.63
C LYS A 217 37.73 -40.30 -36.97
N GLN A 218 36.84 -41.29 -37.02
CA GLN A 218 36.15 -41.71 -38.23
C GLN A 218 34.83 -40.97 -38.45
N VAL A 219 34.23 -40.41 -37.39
CA VAL A 219 32.94 -39.73 -37.44
C VAL A 219 33.08 -38.21 -37.45
N LYS A 220 32.24 -37.54 -38.24
CA LYS A 220 32.26 -36.08 -38.37
C LYS A 220 31.47 -35.41 -37.23
N PRO A 221 32.03 -34.40 -36.54
CA PRO A 221 31.28 -33.64 -35.53
C PRO A 221 29.95 -33.08 -36.04
N GLY A 222 28.91 -33.12 -35.20
CA GLY A 222 27.57 -32.64 -35.53
C GLY A 222 26.67 -33.63 -36.28
N THR A 223 27.14 -34.86 -36.49
CA THR A 223 26.35 -35.95 -37.10
C THR A 223 25.76 -36.88 -36.03
N HIS A 224 24.78 -37.71 -36.41
CA HIS A 224 24.20 -38.70 -35.50
C HIS A 224 25.22 -39.79 -35.13
N GLU A 225 26.07 -40.19 -36.06
CA GLU A 225 27.16 -41.15 -35.82
C GLU A 225 28.14 -40.62 -34.76
N TYR A 226 28.44 -39.32 -34.79
CA TYR A 226 29.23 -38.67 -33.75
C TYR A 226 28.51 -38.66 -32.39
N ALA A 227 27.18 -38.50 -32.38
CA ALA A 227 26.39 -38.57 -31.16
C ALA A 227 26.50 -39.94 -30.49
N ILE A 228 26.44 -41.03 -31.26
CA ILE A 228 26.59 -42.39 -30.77
C ILE A 228 27.97 -42.57 -30.11
N VAL A 229 29.05 -42.20 -30.80
CA VAL A 229 30.41 -42.35 -30.24
C VAL A 229 30.60 -41.50 -28.98
N ALA A 230 30.06 -40.27 -28.96
CA ALA A 230 30.09 -39.41 -27.78
C ALA A 230 29.30 -40.02 -26.60
N TYR A 231 28.14 -40.64 -26.85
CA TYR A 231 27.39 -41.35 -25.82
C TYR A 231 28.23 -42.48 -25.18
N TYR A 232 28.83 -43.35 -26.00
CA TYR A 232 29.69 -44.43 -25.50
C TYR A 232 30.89 -43.90 -24.72
N ARG A 233 31.51 -42.80 -25.18
CA ARG A 233 32.57 -42.11 -24.44
C ARG A 233 32.10 -41.64 -23.07
N ALA A 234 30.89 -41.08 -22.97
CA ALA A 234 30.34 -40.65 -21.69
C ALA A 234 30.17 -41.83 -20.71
N VAL A 235 29.70 -42.98 -21.19
CA VAL A 235 29.57 -44.20 -20.37
C VAL A 235 30.93 -44.63 -19.81
N ILE A 236 32.00 -44.56 -20.61
CA ILE A 236 33.38 -44.85 -20.13
C ILE A 236 33.80 -43.82 -19.07
N CYS A 237 33.53 -42.53 -19.28
CA CYS A 237 33.84 -41.48 -18.31
C CYS A 237 33.12 -41.68 -16.97
N LYS A 238 31.86 -42.14 -16.99
CA LYS A 238 31.12 -42.51 -15.77
C LYS A 238 31.80 -43.65 -15.01
N GLN A 239 32.25 -44.70 -15.70
CA GLN A 239 32.98 -45.81 -15.05
C GLN A 239 34.36 -45.38 -14.53
N LEU A 240 34.96 -44.34 -15.09
CA LEU A 240 36.18 -43.69 -14.58
C LEU A 240 35.90 -42.73 -13.41
N ASN A 241 34.65 -42.56 -12.97
CA ASN A 241 34.22 -41.56 -11.99
C ASN A 241 34.60 -40.12 -12.40
N LYS A 242 34.51 -39.81 -13.70
CA LYS A 242 34.78 -38.49 -14.28
C LYS A 242 33.48 -37.85 -14.75
N ASP A 243 32.67 -37.41 -13.80
CA ASP A 243 31.32 -36.92 -14.08
C ASP A 243 31.29 -35.68 -14.98
N GLU A 244 32.24 -34.74 -14.83
CA GLU A 244 32.32 -33.58 -15.74
C GLU A 244 32.60 -33.98 -17.19
N ASP A 245 33.52 -34.93 -17.43
CA ASP A 245 33.77 -35.47 -18.77
C ASP A 245 32.51 -36.20 -19.29
N ALA A 246 31.82 -36.95 -18.43
CA ALA A 246 30.59 -37.64 -18.81
C ALA A 246 29.48 -36.66 -19.21
N ILE A 247 29.26 -35.59 -18.43
CA ILE A 247 28.31 -34.52 -18.74
C ILE A 247 28.66 -33.86 -20.07
N TYR A 248 29.93 -33.53 -20.29
CA TYR A 248 30.40 -32.94 -21.54
C TYR A 248 30.02 -33.82 -22.75
N TYR A 249 30.36 -35.11 -22.72
CA TYR A 249 30.09 -36.00 -23.85
C TYR A 249 28.59 -36.29 -24.03
N LEU A 250 27.80 -36.34 -22.94
CA LEU A 250 26.34 -36.45 -23.02
C LEU A 250 25.70 -35.20 -23.64
N LEU A 251 26.16 -34.00 -23.26
CA LEU A 251 25.72 -32.74 -23.86
C LEU A 251 26.02 -32.70 -25.35
N VAL A 252 27.24 -33.06 -25.73
CA VAL A 252 27.66 -33.10 -27.14
C VAL A 252 26.85 -34.12 -27.94
N SER A 253 26.60 -35.30 -27.36
CA SER A 253 25.76 -36.34 -27.99
C SER A 253 24.32 -35.85 -28.18
N ALA A 254 23.68 -35.37 -27.11
CA ALA A 254 22.32 -34.84 -27.15
C ALA A 254 22.18 -33.66 -28.13
N LEU A 255 23.17 -32.77 -28.18
CA LEU A 255 23.17 -31.63 -29.11
C LEU A 255 23.19 -32.08 -30.58
N CYS A 256 23.98 -33.10 -30.90
CA CYS A 256 24.01 -33.68 -32.25
C CYS A 256 22.67 -34.33 -32.60
N ASP A 257 22.10 -35.12 -31.69
CA ASP A 257 20.82 -35.80 -31.92
C ASP A 257 19.66 -34.81 -32.08
N VAL A 258 19.58 -33.77 -31.25
CA VAL A 258 18.56 -32.71 -31.38
C VAL A 258 18.69 -31.99 -32.73
N ARG A 259 19.90 -31.59 -33.12
CA ARG A 259 20.15 -30.89 -34.40
C ARG A 259 19.90 -31.75 -35.63
N THR A 260 20.03 -33.07 -35.50
CA THR A 260 19.73 -34.05 -36.56
C THR A 260 18.30 -34.60 -36.49
N ALA A 261 17.48 -34.08 -35.57
CA ALA A 261 16.09 -34.49 -35.34
C ALA A 261 15.95 -35.99 -35.08
N VAL A 262 16.87 -36.57 -34.31
CA VAL A 262 16.79 -37.93 -33.77
C VAL A 262 15.83 -37.91 -32.58
N MET A 263 14.94 -38.90 -32.51
CA MET A 263 13.92 -39.00 -31.46
C MET A 263 14.21 -40.13 -30.47
N ASP A 264 15.11 -41.06 -30.81
CA ASP A 264 15.65 -42.01 -29.85
C ASP A 264 16.67 -41.34 -28.91
N GLN A 265 16.16 -40.51 -28.00
CA GLN A 265 16.94 -39.58 -27.16
C GLN A 265 17.53 -40.24 -25.91
N GLY A 266 18.40 -41.25 -26.10
CA GLY A 266 19.06 -41.94 -24.99
C GLY A 266 20.00 -41.06 -24.17
N SER A 267 20.80 -40.23 -24.84
CA SER A 267 21.76 -39.31 -24.21
C SER A 267 21.08 -38.25 -23.36
N MET A 268 19.92 -37.75 -23.80
CA MET A 268 19.16 -36.73 -23.09
C MET A 268 18.60 -37.25 -21.76
N TRP A 269 18.05 -38.48 -21.76
CA TRP A 269 17.60 -39.13 -20.53
C TRP A 269 18.75 -39.36 -19.55
N GLU A 270 19.88 -39.89 -20.04
CA GLU A 270 21.04 -40.19 -19.19
C GLU A 270 21.66 -38.91 -18.61
N LEU A 271 21.71 -37.83 -19.41
CA LEU A 271 22.10 -36.51 -18.94
C LEU A 271 21.17 -36.01 -17.84
N ALA A 272 19.86 -36.03 -18.06
CA ALA A 272 18.89 -35.60 -17.06
C ALA A 272 19.03 -36.40 -15.75
N ASN A 273 19.25 -37.72 -15.86
CA ASN A 273 19.46 -38.61 -14.72
C ASN A 273 20.72 -38.25 -13.92
N LEU A 274 21.82 -37.93 -14.62
CA LEU A 274 23.07 -37.50 -13.98
C LEU A 274 22.92 -36.12 -13.30
N LEU A 275 22.27 -35.16 -13.97
CA LEU A 275 22.07 -33.80 -13.44
C LEU A 275 21.09 -33.76 -12.26
N ASN A 276 20.14 -34.70 -12.18
CA ASN A 276 19.14 -34.75 -11.11
C ASN A 276 19.74 -34.82 -9.70
N GLN A 277 21.00 -35.24 -9.59
CA GLN A 277 21.74 -35.30 -8.32
C GLN A 277 22.13 -33.90 -7.78
N ASN A 278 22.17 -32.88 -8.63
CA ASN A 278 22.57 -31.52 -8.27
C ASN A 278 21.39 -30.54 -8.34
N GLN A 279 21.03 -29.95 -7.20
CA GLN A 279 19.88 -29.05 -7.10
C GLN A 279 20.01 -27.80 -7.98
N LYS A 280 21.23 -27.36 -8.29
CA LYS A 280 21.49 -26.22 -9.19
C LYS A 280 21.10 -26.52 -10.64
N GLU A 281 21.25 -27.78 -11.06
CA GLU A 281 21.00 -28.24 -12.43
C GLU A 281 19.55 -28.67 -12.66
N PHE A 282 18.69 -28.56 -11.65
CA PHE A 282 17.30 -29.05 -11.72
C PHE A 282 16.50 -28.46 -12.88
N ALA A 283 16.76 -27.20 -13.26
CA ALA A 283 16.10 -26.57 -14.41
C ALA A 283 16.45 -27.29 -15.73
N HIS A 284 17.71 -27.66 -15.92
CA HIS A 284 18.18 -28.47 -17.04
C HIS A 284 17.60 -29.88 -16.95
N THR A 285 17.64 -30.53 -15.78
CA THR A 285 17.01 -31.85 -15.58
C THR A 285 15.54 -31.86 -16.03
N TYR A 286 14.74 -30.88 -15.60
CA TYR A 286 13.33 -30.76 -15.99
C TYR A 286 13.14 -30.59 -17.49
N THR A 287 13.94 -29.71 -18.10
CA THR A 287 13.87 -29.42 -19.54
C THR A 287 14.24 -30.65 -20.37
N TYR A 288 15.34 -31.31 -20.02
CA TYR A 288 15.89 -32.45 -20.75
C TYR A 288 15.03 -33.69 -20.61
N ILE A 289 14.53 -34.00 -19.41
CA ILE A 289 13.66 -35.17 -19.24
C ILE A 289 12.32 -35.01 -19.96
N LYS A 290 11.78 -33.79 -19.99
CA LYS A 290 10.55 -33.49 -20.72
C LYS A 290 10.74 -33.61 -22.23
N PHE A 291 11.84 -33.08 -22.75
CA PHE A 291 12.18 -33.24 -24.16
C PHE A 291 12.38 -34.72 -24.54
N ALA A 292 13.12 -35.48 -23.72
CA ALA A 292 13.31 -36.91 -23.92
C ALA A 292 11.98 -37.68 -23.93
N TRP A 293 11.03 -37.30 -23.06
CA TRP A 293 9.69 -37.87 -23.03
C TRP A 293 8.89 -37.58 -24.30
N ASP A 294 8.87 -36.33 -24.76
CA ASP A 294 8.17 -35.95 -25.99
C ASP A 294 8.79 -36.65 -27.22
N ALA A 295 10.13 -36.75 -27.27
CA ALA A 295 10.84 -37.50 -28.29
C ALA A 295 10.51 -39.00 -28.27
N ALA A 296 10.47 -39.63 -27.09
CA ALA A 296 10.11 -41.04 -26.93
C ALA A 296 8.69 -41.35 -27.42
N ARG A 297 7.75 -40.41 -27.26
CA ARG A 297 6.39 -40.52 -27.81
C ARG A 297 6.36 -40.45 -29.34
N ILE A 298 7.22 -39.62 -29.96
CA ILE A 298 7.35 -39.54 -31.42
C ILE A 298 8.05 -40.79 -31.97
N PHE A 299 9.13 -41.23 -31.32
CA PHE A 299 9.84 -42.44 -31.71
C PHE A 299 8.97 -43.70 -31.54
N ASN A 300 8.07 -43.68 -30.56
CA ASN A 300 7.10 -44.72 -30.19
C ASN A 300 7.74 -46.01 -29.65
N THR A 301 8.36 -45.95 -28.46
CA THR A 301 8.92 -47.15 -27.81
C THR A 301 8.52 -47.30 -26.34
N ALA A 302 8.04 -48.49 -25.99
CA ALA A 302 7.67 -48.84 -24.62
C ALA A 302 8.88 -48.89 -23.69
N MET A 303 10.04 -49.35 -24.18
CA MET A 303 11.27 -49.43 -23.41
C MET A 303 11.75 -48.05 -22.93
N ARG A 304 11.85 -47.05 -23.82
CA ARG A 304 12.22 -45.67 -23.42
C ARG A 304 11.19 -45.08 -22.47
N SER A 305 9.91 -45.30 -22.73
CA SER A 305 8.83 -44.82 -21.86
C SER A 305 8.97 -45.36 -20.43
N ARG A 306 9.30 -46.65 -20.27
CA ARG A 306 9.59 -47.26 -18.96
C ARG A 306 10.85 -46.69 -18.29
N GLN A 307 11.89 -46.38 -19.05
CA GLN A 307 13.13 -45.79 -18.52
C GLN A 307 12.94 -44.33 -18.06
N ILE A 308 12.19 -43.53 -18.82
CA ILE A 308 12.02 -42.09 -18.59
C ILE A 308 11.00 -41.81 -17.46
N MET A 309 9.92 -42.59 -17.39
CA MET A 309 8.77 -42.32 -16.51
C MET A 309 9.10 -42.13 -15.02
N PRO A 310 9.96 -42.96 -14.37
CA PRO A 310 10.27 -42.79 -12.94
C PRO A 310 10.96 -41.46 -12.64
N LEU A 311 11.91 -41.06 -13.50
CA LEU A 311 12.62 -39.79 -13.36
C LEU A 311 11.69 -38.61 -13.65
N LEU A 312 10.91 -38.69 -14.73
CA LEU A 312 9.92 -37.66 -15.09
C LEU A 312 8.93 -37.42 -13.94
N SER A 313 8.34 -38.47 -13.37
CA SER A 313 7.39 -38.38 -12.27
C SER A 313 8.01 -37.72 -11.02
N THR A 314 9.26 -38.07 -10.70
CA THR A 314 9.99 -37.49 -9.56
C THR A 314 10.29 -36.01 -9.77
N VAL A 315 10.71 -35.66 -10.98
CA VAL A 315 11.05 -34.29 -11.39
C VAL A 315 9.80 -33.41 -11.45
N GLU A 316 8.69 -33.90 -12.01
CA GLU A 316 7.40 -33.21 -11.99
C GLU A 316 6.89 -32.98 -10.57
N GLY A 317 6.93 -33.99 -9.70
CA GLY A 317 6.53 -33.82 -8.30
C GLY A 317 7.36 -32.77 -7.57
N THR A 318 8.67 -32.72 -7.83
CA THR A 318 9.57 -31.71 -7.25
C THR A 318 9.30 -30.32 -7.82
N TYR A 319 9.04 -30.21 -9.12
CA TYR A 319 8.70 -28.96 -9.78
C TYR A 319 7.36 -28.39 -9.27
N GLN A 320 6.34 -29.25 -9.13
CA GLN A 320 5.03 -28.87 -8.58
C GLN A 320 5.14 -28.39 -7.12
N LYS A 321 5.98 -29.04 -6.31
CA LYS A 321 6.29 -28.56 -4.94
C LYS A 321 6.93 -27.16 -4.97
N LYS A 322 7.91 -26.92 -5.84
CA LYS A 322 8.55 -25.59 -5.98
C LYS A 322 7.53 -24.51 -6.38
N ILE A 323 6.66 -24.79 -7.37
CA ILE A 323 5.58 -23.87 -7.76
C ILE A 323 4.64 -23.60 -6.58
N THR A 324 4.19 -24.64 -5.90
CA THR A 324 3.25 -24.50 -4.77
C THR A 324 3.85 -23.69 -3.62
N GLN A 325 5.13 -23.90 -3.32
CA GLN A 325 5.86 -23.13 -2.32
C GLN A 325 6.04 -21.67 -2.72
N SER A 326 6.43 -21.40 -3.96
CA SER A 326 6.55 -20.03 -4.50
C SER A 326 5.19 -19.30 -4.48
N ASN A 327 4.12 -19.98 -4.91
CA ASN A 327 2.75 -19.45 -4.85
C ASN A 327 2.31 -19.18 -3.41
N ARG A 328 2.67 -20.04 -2.45
CA ARG A 328 2.38 -19.80 -1.03
C ARG A 328 3.14 -18.58 -0.50
N GLN A 329 4.41 -18.43 -0.84
CA GLN A 329 5.20 -17.25 -0.48
C GLN A 329 4.61 -15.98 -1.09
N LEU A 330 4.21 -16.01 -2.36
CA LEU A 330 3.55 -14.89 -3.03
C LEU A 330 2.24 -14.52 -2.33
N LYS A 331 1.39 -15.52 -2.02
CA LYS A 331 0.13 -15.30 -1.27
C LYS A 331 0.39 -14.68 0.11
N LEU A 332 1.42 -15.12 0.83
CA LEU A 332 1.81 -14.54 2.11
C LEU A 332 2.28 -13.09 1.96
N MET A 333 3.11 -12.79 0.95
CA MET A 333 3.55 -11.42 0.67
C MET A 333 2.37 -10.50 0.33
N ILE A 334 1.40 -10.98 -0.44
CA ILE A 334 0.16 -10.25 -0.74
C ILE A 334 -0.64 -10.02 0.54
N ALA A 335 -0.84 -11.04 1.38
CA ALA A 335 -1.58 -10.91 2.64
C ALA A 335 -0.94 -9.88 3.59
N VAL A 336 0.39 -9.91 3.74
CA VAL A 336 1.13 -8.91 4.53
C VAL A 336 0.97 -7.50 3.95
N SER A 337 1.04 -7.37 2.62
CA SER A 337 0.86 -6.08 1.94
C SER A 337 -0.55 -5.50 2.16
N VAL A 338 -1.59 -6.34 2.10
CA VAL A 338 -2.98 -5.93 2.39
C VAL A 338 -3.14 -5.52 3.85
N LEU A 339 -2.53 -6.26 4.78
CA LEU A 339 -2.61 -5.95 6.21
C LEU A 339 -1.92 -4.62 6.53
N LEU A 340 -0.77 -4.34 5.91
CA LEU A 340 -0.09 -3.04 5.98
C LEU A 340 -0.96 -1.92 5.41
N LEU A 341 -1.64 -2.14 4.29
CA LEU A 341 -2.55 -1.14 3.69
C LEU A 341 -3.71 -0.80 4.64
N ILE A 342 -4.32 -1.81 5.27
CA ILE A 342 -5.37 -1.61 6.28
C ILE A 342 -4.84 -0.81 7.47
N LEU A 343 -3.64 -1.13 7.96
CA LEU A 343 -2.99 -0.40 9.04
C LEU A 343 -2.78 1.08 8.69
N VAL A 344 -2.29 1.38 7.49
CA VAL A 344 -2.12 2.76 7.02
C VAL A 344 -3.45 3.49 6.91
N CYS A 345 -4.48 2.85 6.32
CA CYS A 345 -5.81 3.43 6.21
C CYS A 345 -6.42 3.74 7.58
N THR A 346 -6.32 2.81 8.53
CA THR A 346 -6.83 3.02 9.91
C THR A 346 -6.10 4.14 10.63
N LEU A 347 -4.76 4.23 10.50
CA LEU A 347 -3.97 5.34 11.03
C LEU A 347 -4.38 6.69 10.42
N LEU A 348 -4.58 6.76 9.10
CA LEU A 348 -5.04 7.98 8.42
C LEU A 348 -6.43 8.40 8.90
N LEU A 349 -7.36 7.46 9.04
CA LEU A 349 -8.70 7.72 9.60
C LEU A 349 -8.60 8.20 11.05
N TYR A 350 -7.74 7.58 11.86
CA TYR A 350 -7.51 7.99 13.25
C TYR A 350 -6.96 9.41 13.33
N VAL A 351 -5.90 9.73 12.57
CA VAL A 351 -5.30 11.08 12.52
C VAL A 351 -6.32 12.11 12.05
N ASN A 352 -7.13 11.80 11.03
CA ASN A 352 -8.18 12.70 10.56
C ASN A 352 -9.28 12.92 11.62
N LYS A 353 -9.70 11.87 12.32
CA LYS A 353 -10.64 11.99 13.44
C LYS A 353 -10.06 12.82 14.58
N GLN A 354 -8.79 12.62 14.91
CA GLN A 354 -8.09 13.38 15.94
C GLN A 354 -7.95 14.86 15.56
N ARG A 355 -7.58 15.17 14.31
CA ARG A 355 -7.56 16.54 13.79
C ARG A 355 -8.93 17.21 13.86
N ARG A 356 -10.01 16.51 13.50
CA ARG A 356 -11.38 17.04 13.64
C ARG A 356 -11.75 17.33 15.10
N ARG A 357 -11.43 16.41 16.03
CA ARG A 357 -11.65 16.63 17.47
C ARG A 357 -10.87 17.84 17.99
N LEU A 358 -9.60 17.95 17.61
CA LEU A 358 -8.76 19.08 18.00
C LEU A 358 -9.29 20.41 17.44
N ALA A 359 -9.75 20.42 16.19
CA ALA A 359 -10.36 21.60 15.58
C ALA A 359 -11.67 22.01 16.27
N LEU A 360 -12.50 21.06 16.70
CA LEU A 360 -13.70 21.34 17.49
C LEU A 360 -13.35 21.92 18.87
N ALA A 361 -12.42 21.30 19.59
CA ALA A 361 -11.95 21.80 20.89
C ALA A 361 -11.37 23.22 20.79
N HIS A 362 -10.61 23.52 19.74
CA HIS A 362 -10.12 24.89 19.50
C HIS A 362 -11.24 25.88 19.25
N ARG A 363 -12.27 25.51 18.46
CA ARG A 363 -13.44 26.38 18.24
C ARG A 363 -14.24 26.63 19.52
N GLU A 364 -14.43 25.59 20.34
CA GLU A 364 -15.10 25.73 21.64
C GLU A 364 -14.30 26.64 22.58
N LEU A 365 -12.98 26.47 22.65
CA LEU A 365 -12.09 27.38 23.40
C LEU A 365 -12.15 28.81 22.89
N GLU A 366 -12.13 29.01 21.56
CA GLU A 366 -12.23 30.34 20.96
C GLU A 366 -13.57 31.01 21.29
N ASN A 367 -14.68 30.27 21.22
CA ASN A 367 -16.00 30.77 21.60
C ASN A 367 -16.09 31.07 23.10
N ALA A 368 -15.55 30.20 23.96
CA ALA A 368 -15.51 30.44 25.40
C ALA A 368 -14.69 31.69 25.76
N ASN A 369 -13.53 31.88 25.11
CA ASN A 369 -12.73 33.11 25.28
C ASN A 369 -13.49 34.35 24.82
N LYS A 370 -14.16 34.31 23.66
CA LYS A 370 -14.99 35.44 23.19
C LYS A 370 -16.10 35.79 24.17
N ASN A 371 -16.78 34.77 24.72
CA ASN A 371 -17.82 34.98 25.73
C ASN A 371 -17.22 35.58 27.01
N LEU A 372 -16.07 35.08 27.49
CA LEU A 372 -15.38 35.64 28.65
C LEU A 372 -14.99 37.10 28.43
N GLU A 373 -14.44 37.44 27.26
CA GLU A 373 -14.10 38.82 26.91
C GLU A 373 -15.34 39.73 26.91
N GLN A 374 -16.46 39.26 26.35
CA GLN A 374 -17.71 40.00 26.34
C GLN A 374 -18.24 40.23 27.76
N THR A 375 -18.35 39.17 28.57
CA THR A 375 -18.81 39.28 29.96
C THR A 375 -17.92 40.22 30.77
N ASN A 376 -16.60 40.18 30.55
CA ASN A 376 -15.67 41.08 31.24
C ASN A 376 -15.90 42.54 30.84
N ARG A 377 -16.21 42.83 29.56
CA ARG A 377 -16.59 44.18 29.11
C ARG A 377 -17.91 44.65 29.75
N GLU A 378 -18.92 43.78 29.80
CA GLU A 378 -20.21 44.08 30.44
C GLU A 378 -20.04 44.37 31.94
N LEU A 379 -19.20 43.60 32.62
CA LEU A 379 -18.89 43.79 34.03
C LEU A 379 -18.17 45.12 34.28
N GLN A 380 -17.19 45.47 33.43
CA GLN A 380 -16.51 46.78 33.49
C GLN A 380 -17.48 47.95 33.27
N GLN A 381 -18.41 47.83 32.32
CA GLN A 381 -19.42 48.87 32.07
C GLN A 381 -20.36 49.04 33.27
N THR A 382 -20.80 47.92 33.85
CA THR A 382 -21.68 47.93 35.02
C THR A 382 -21.03 48.59 36.23
N ASN A 383 -19.74 48.31 36.49
CA ASN A 383 -18.98 48.97 37.55
C ASN A 383 -18.91 50.49 37.36
N ARG A 384 -18.65 50.97 36.14
CA ARG A 384 -18.64 52.42 35.84
C ARG A 384 -19.99 53.08 36.13
N ASN A 385 -21.09 52.43 35.73
CA ASN A 385 -22.43 52.94 35.96
C ASN A 385 -22.75 53.04 37.47
N LEU A 386 -22.30 52.05 38.26
CA LEU A 386 -22.46 52.07 39.72
C LEU A 386 -21.70 53.23 40.35
N GLU A 387 -20.44 53.46 39.99
CA GLU A 387 -19.63 54.57 40.51
C GLU A 387 -20.30 55.93 40.26
N GLN A 388 -20.87 56.14 39.07
CA GLN A 388 -21.57 57.38 38.72
C GLN A 388 -22.85 57.60 39.55
N ALA A 389 -23.63 56.53 39.78
CA ALA A 389 -24.84 56.60 40.60
C ALA A 389 -24.51 56.93 42.07
N TYR A 390 -23.45 56.33 42.62
CA TYR A 390 -22.98 56.62 43.97
C TYR A 390 -22.55 58.08 44.14
N GLY A 391 -21.84 58.65 43.16
CA GLY A 391 -21.43 60.06 43.20
C GLY A 391 -22.62 61.02 43.28
N SER A 392 -23.62 60.81 42.43
CA SER A 392 -24.82 61.68 42.34
C SER A 392 -25.65 61.65 43.64
N LEU A 393 -25.79 60.47 44.25
CA LEU A 393 -26.55 60.30 45.49
C LEU A 393 -25.88 61.02 46.67
N ASN A 394 -24.55 60.96 46.73
CA ASN A 394 -23.78 61.58 47.82
C ASN A 394 -23.90 63.12 47.81
N GLU A 395 -23.91 63.74 46.64
CA GLU A 395 -24.10 65.20 46.51
C GLU A 395 -25.49 65.64 47.02
N SER A 396 -26.54 64.90 46.68
CA SER A 396 -27.92 65.18 47.13
C SER A 396 -28.05 65.14 48.66
N ASN A 397 -27.43 64.14 49.31
CA ASN A 397 -27.48 64.02 50.76
C ASN A 397 -26.76 65.16 51.48
N LYS A 398 -25.58 65.55 50.99
CA LYS A 398 -24.80 66.67 51.54
C LYS A 398 -25.59 67.99 51.50
N MET A 399 -26.36 68.21 50.45
CA MET A 399 -27.24 69.39 50.34
C MET A 399 -28.30 69.39 51.46
N LYS A 400 -28.99 68.27 51.69
CA LYS A 400 -30.03 68.15 52.73
C LYS A 400 -29.47 68.44 54.13
N GLU A 401 -28.27 67.95 54.45
CA GLU A 401 -27.63 68.17 55.75
C GLU A 401 -27.36 69.66 56.03
N VAL A 402 -26.88 70.41 55.03
CA VAL A 402 -26.59 71.85 55.18
C VAL A 402 -27.84 72.66 55.54
N TYR A 403 -29.01 72.29 55.00
CA TYR A 403 -30.27 72.98 55.26
C TYR A 403 -30.88 72.64 56.62
N ILE A 404 -30.77 71.38 57.06
CA ILE A 404 -31.14 71.00 58.43
C ILE A 404 -30.32 71.82 59.43
N GLY A 405 -29.01 71.98 59.18
CA GLY A 405 -28.14 72.82 60.02
C GLY A 405 -28.59 74.29 60.09
N ARG A 406 -29.05 74.88 58.98
CA ARG A 406 -29.55 76.27 58.95
C ARG A 406 -30.87 76.44 59.70
N PHE A 407 -31.80 75.49 59.57
CA PHE A 407 -33.07 75.52 60.28
C PHE A 407 -32.87 75.46 61.80
N LEU A 408 -32.02 74.53 62.27
CA LEU A 408 -31.70 74.42 63.69
C LEU A 408 -31.05 75.69 64.26
N ARG A 409 -30.20 76.36 63.47
CA ARG A 409 -29.62 77.65 63.83
C ARG A 409 -30.68 78.74 63.99
N LEU A 410 -31.69 78.76 63.13
CA LEU A 410 -32.79 79.72 63.22
C LEU A 410 -33.63 79.49 64.48
N CYS A 411 -33.95 78.23 64.81
CA CYS A 411 -34.63 77.89 66.06
C CYS A 411 -33.84 78.40 67.27
N ALA A 412 -32.50 78.24 67.27
CA ALA A 412 -31.65 78.75 68.35
C ALA A 412 -31.73 80.29 68.49
N ILE A 413 -31.68 81.04 67.39
CA ILE A 413 -31.79 82.51 67.41
C ILE A 413 -33.13 82.98 68.00
N TYR A 414 -34.24 82.34 67.62
CA TYR A 414 -35.56 82.70 68.16
C TYR A 414 -35.72 82.32 69.63
N VAL A 415 -35.15 81.19 70.06
CA VAL A 415 -35.10 80.82 71.49
C VAL A 415 -34.38 81.91 72.29
N ASP A 416 -33.22 82.38 71.84
CA ASP A 416 -32.47 83.46 72.49
C ASP A 416 -33.26 84.78 72.54
N LYS A 417 -33.98 85.12 71.47
CA LYS A 417 -34.84 86.33 71.43
C LYS A 417 -36.00 86.24 72.40
N ILE A 418 -36.72 85.12 72.45
CA ILE A 418 -37.80 84.88 73.41
C ILE A 418 -37.25 84.95 74.84
N GLU A 419 -36.08 84.38 75.10
CA GLU A 419 -35.46 84.44 76.41
C GLU A 419 -35.07 85.87 76.81
N THR A 420 -34.54 86.65 75.86
CA THR A 420 -34.20 88.07 76.06
C THR A 420 -35.45 88.90 76.37
N MET A 421 -36.53 88.71 75.61
CA MET A 421 -37.83 89.33 75.86
C MET A 421 -38.35 88.95 77.25
N ARG A 422 -38.33 87.65 77.61
CA ARG A 422 -38.74 87.17 78.94
C ARG A 422 -37.96 87.86 80.06
N LYS A 423 -36.63 87.96 79.94
CA LYS A 423 -35.77 88.66 80.92
C LYS A 423 -36.16 90.14 81.06
N ARG A 424 -36.47 90.80 79.94
CA ARG A 424 -36.87 92.22 79.91
C ARG A 424 -38.24 92.45 80.53
N VAL A 425 -39.22 91.59 80.23
CA VAL A 425 -40.55 91.57 80.87
C VAL A 425 -40.41 91.41 82.39
N VAL A 426 -39.66 90.39 82.84
CA VAL A 426 -39.43 90.14 84.28
C VAL A 426 -38.79 91.35 84.97
N LYS A 427 -37.85 92.04 84.31
CA LYS A 427 -37.19 93.24 84.83
C LYS A 427 -38.19 94.41 85.00
N LEU A 428 -38.97 94.71 83.97
CA LEU A 428 -39.94 95.82 83.99
C LEU A 428 -41.06 95.60 85.02
N VAL A 429 -41.54 94.36 85.16
CA VAL A 429 -42.53 93.97 86.19
C VAL A 429 -41.95 94.18 87.59
N LYS A 430 -40.71 93.74 87.86
CA LYS A 430 -40.05 93.93 89.16
C LYS A 430 -39.87 95.40 89.53
N GLN A 431 -39.67 96.27 88.54
CA GLN A 431 -39.48 97.71 88.73
C GLN A 431 -40.81 98.48 88.85
N ARG A 432 -41.97 97.80 88.78
CA ARG A 432 -43.33 98.38 88.77
C ARG A 432 -43.56 99.42 87.66
N GLU A 433 -42.75 99.42 86.61
CA GLU A 433 -42.89 100.30 85.44
C GLU A 433 -43.92 99.75 84.45
N LEU A 434 -45.16 99.54 84.92
CA LEU A 434 -46.24 98.91 84.14
C LEU A 434 -46.55 99.64 82.85
N THR A 435 -46.44 100.98 82.82
CA THR A 435 -46.68 101.79 81.63
C THR A 435 -45.67 101.51 80.52
N LYS A 436 -44.37 101.33 80.86
CA LYS A 436 -43.33 100.99 79.87
C LYS A 436 -43.44 99.55 79.38
N LEU A 437 -43.93 98.63 80.23
CA LEU A 437 -44.20 97.27 79.81
C LEU A 437 -45.35 97.22 78.79
N ILE A 438 -46.43 97.96 79.05
CA ILE A 438 -47.56 98.06 78.12
C ILE A 438 -47.10 98.64 76.78
N ASP A 439 -46.31 99.72 76.81
CA ASP A 439 -45.73 100.32 75.61
C ASP A 439 -44.89 99.30 74.84
N MET A 440 -43.90 98.65 75.48
CA MET A 440 -43.07 97.60 74.86
C MET A 440 -43.89 96.45 74.24
N MET A 441 -44.96 96.01 74.92
CA MET A 441 -45.83 94.94 74.41
C MET A 441 -46.75 95.41 73.27
N GLN A 442 -46.96 96.72 73.11
CA GLN A 442 -47.78 97.33 72.08
C GLN A 442 -46.98 97.85 70.87
N THR A 443 -45.67 98.13 71.01
CA THR A 443 -44.85 98.73 69.93
C THR A 443 -44.07 97.75 69.03
N ASP A 444 -44.20 96.44 69.21
CA ASP A 444 -43.35 95.47 68.48
C ASP A 444 -43.93 95.09 67.10
N HIS A 445 -43.75 95.99 66.10
CA HIS A 445 -43.97 95.69 64.68
C HIS A 445 -42.68 95.24 63.94
N GLU A 446 -41.54 95.12 64.63
CA GLU A 446 -40.22 94.88 64.02
C GLU A 446 -39.94 93.40 63.67
N TYR A 447 -40.60 92.43 64.32
CA TYR A 447 -40.32 90.99 64.12
C TYR A 447 -40.80 90.42 62.78
N ILE A 448 -41.81 91.05 62.17
CA ILE A 448 -42.40 90.57 60.91
C ILE A 448 -41.44 90.83 59.74
N GLY A 449 -40.74 91.97 59.75
CA GLY A 449 -39.73 92.30 58.74
C GLY A 449 -38.56 91.32 58.74
N GLU A 450 -38.05 90.98 59.93
CA GLU A 450 -36.97 89.99 60.06
C GLU A 450 -37.39 88.59 59.60
N LEU A 451 -38.60 88.14 59.93
CA LEU A 451 -39.12 86.84 59.48
C LEU A 451 -39.07 86.73 57.95
N TYR A 452 -39.44 87.81 57.26
CA TYR A 452 -39.40 87.87 55.80
C TYR A 452 -37.98 87.89 55.25
N ASP A 453 -37.08 88.69 55.82
CA ASP A 453 -35.68 88.72 55.38
C ASP A 453 -35.00 87.33 55.54
N TYR A 454 -35.31 86.60 56.61
CA TYR A 454 -34.84 85.22 56.79
C TYR A 454 -35.48 84.24 55.80
N PHE A 455 -36.79 84.34 55.59
CA PHE A 455 -37.52 83.49 54.65
C PHE A 455 -36.96 83.66 53.24
N ASP A 456 -36.82 84.90 52.79
CA ASP A 456 -36.34 85.26 51.46
C ASP A 456 -34.91 84.73 51.22
N ALA A 457 -33.99 84.99 52.16
CA ALA A 457 -32.61 84.54 52.05
C ALA A 457 -32.46 83.01 52.09
N ALA A 458 -33.29 82.31 52.87
CA ALA A 458 -33.28 80.85 52.93
C ALA A 458 -33.86 80.25 51.63
N PHE A 459 -34.97 80.80 51.17
CA PHE A 459 -35.69 80.31 50.00
C PHE A 459 -34.91 80.54 48.70
N LEU A 460 -34.35 81.75 48.48
CA LEU A 460 -33.52 82.04 47.32
C LEU A 460 -32.24 81.23 47.29
N LYS A 461 -31.74 80.74 48.43
CA LYS A 461 -30.60 79.83 48.42
C LYS A 461 -30.99 78.38 48.07
N LEU A 462 -32.17 77.95 48.49
CA LEU A 462 -32.74 76.63 48.14
C LEU A 462 -33.12 76.58 46.65
N PHE A 463 -33.63 77.68 46.13
CA PHE A 463 -34.12 77.82 44.76
C PHE A 463 -33.56 79.11 44.15
N PRO A 464 -32.25 79.13 43.78
CA PRO A 464 -31.58 80.33 43.25
C PRO A 464 -32.25 80.88 42.00
N ASP A 465 -32.74 79.98 41.15
CA ASP A 465 -33.36 80.35 39.88
C ASP A 465 -34.89 80.51 40.00
N PHE A 466 -35.45 80.48 41.22
CA PHE A 466 -36.91 80.45 41.41
C PHE A 466 -37.61 81.65 40.79
N VAL A 467 -37.07 82.85 40.97
CA VAL A 467 -37.71 84.08 40.49
C VAL A 467 -37.70 84.12 38.96
N GLU A 468 -36.63 83.63 38.34
CA GLU A 468 -36.52 83.53 36.89
C GLU A 468 -37.49 82.46 36.33
N GLU A 469 -37.46 81.25 36.88
CA GLU A 469 -38.39 80.17 36.50
C GLU A 469 -39.85 80.55 36.75
N PHE A 470 -40.14 81.28 37.83
CA PHE A 470 -41.47 81.79 38.15
C PHE A 470 -41.92 82.85 37.15
N ASN A 471 -41.07 83.81 36.82
CA ASN A 471 -41.36 84.84 35.80
C ASN A 471 -41.50 84.24 34.39
N ALA A 472 -40.85 83.11 34.10
CA ALA A 472 -41.03 82.37 32.85
C ALA A 472 -42.45 81.79 32.71
N LEU A 473 -43.21 81.64 33.80
CA LEU A 473 -44.61 81.21 33.80
C LEU A 473 -45.61 82.36 33.59
N LEU A 474 -45.15 83.62 33.61
CA LEU A 474 -45.98 84.83 33.48
C LEU A 474 -45.79 85.49 32.11
N LYS A 475 -46.86 86.13 31.59
CA LYS A 475 -46.80 86.93 30.38
C LYS A 475 -45.77 88.06 30.55
N PRO A 476 -45.03 88.45 29.50
CA PRO A 476 -43.95 89.44 29.60
C PRO A 476 -44.34 90.73 30.34
N GLU A 477 -45.56 91.22 30.12
CA GLU A 477 -46.13 92.43 30.71
C GLU A 477 -46.56 92.28 32.19
N GLU A 478 -46.70 91.05 32.69
CA GLU A 478 -47.13 90.74 34.08
C GLU A 478 -45.98 90.19 34.94
N ARG A 479 -44.74 90.15 34.41
CA ARG A 479 -43.55 89.67 35.14
C ARG A 479 -43.23 90.57 36.32
N ILE A 480 -42.81 89.96 37.42
CA ILE A 480 -42.51 90.64 38.67
C ILE A 480 -41.01 90.93 38.73
N ILE A 481 -40.66 92.22 38.76
CA ILE A 481 -39.29 92.68 38.96
C ILE A 481 -39.11 92.97 40.46
N LEU A 482 -38.07 92.41 41.05
CA LEU A 482 -37.72 92.67 42.44
C LEU A 482 -36.98 94.01 42.55
N GLU A 483 -37.21 94.74 43.64
CA GLU A 483 -36.49 95.99 43.93
C GLU A 483 -35.06 95.71 44.42
N ASP A 484 -34.82 94.52 44.99
CA ASP A 484 -33.54 94.01 45.50
C ASP A 484 -33.51 92.49 45.28
N ASP A 485 -32.45 91.98 44.64
CA ASP A 485 -32.28 90.55 44.33
C ASP A 485 -32.21 89.65 45.58
N SER A 486 -32.04 90.25 46.77
CA SER A 486 -32.04 89.56 48.06
C SER A 486 -33.38 89.59 48.80
N LYS A 487 -34.40 90.31 48.31
CA LYS A 487 -35.71 90.44 48.95
C LYS A 487 -36.85 90.08 48.00
N LEU A 488 -37.69 89.16 48.44
CA LEU A 488 -38.88 88.76 47.70
C LEU A 488 -40.01 89.76 47.93
N SER A 489 -40.74 90.11 46.88
CA SER A 489 -41.99 90.84 47.04
C SER A 489 -43.03 89.97 47.75
N THR A 490 -44.02 90.58 48.41
CA THR A 490 -45.14 89.86 49.04
C THR A 490 -45.80 88.86 48.08
N THR A 491 -45.88 89.22 46.80
CA THR A 491 -46.44 88.36 45.76
C THR A 491 -45.57 87.12 45.55
N ILE A 492 -44.25 87.29 45.43
CA ILE A 492 -43.33 86.16 45.27
C ILE A 492 -43.29 85.28 46.53
N ARG A 493 -43.38 85.86 47.73
CA ARG A 493 -43.44 85.07 48.98
C ARG A 493 -44.65 84.13 49.04
N ILE A 494 -45.81 84.57 48.58
CA ILE A 494 -47.01 83.71 48.49
C ILE A 494 -46.73 82.47 47.65
N PHE A 495 -46.11 82.64 46.48
CA PHE A 495 -45.81 81.53 45.57
C PHE A 495 -44.59 80.71 45.99
N ALA A 496 -43.63 81.31 46.69
CA ALA A 496 -42.55 80.60 47.37
C ALA A 496 -43.09 79.65 48.46
N LEU A 497 -44.08 80.08 49.24
CA LEU A 497 -44.76 79.23 50.22
C LEU A 497 -45.51 78.07 49.55
N ILE A 498 -46.19 78.32 48.42
CA ILE A 498 -46.82 77.27 47.62
C ILE A 498 -45.78 76.28 47.09
N ARG A 499 -44.61 76.76 46.65
CA ARG A 499 -43.48 75.91 46.23
C ARG A 499 -42.94 75.03 47.36
N LEU A 500 -42.98 75.52 48.59
CA LEU A 500 -42.64 74.77 49.79
C LEU A 500 -43.77 73.83 50.27
N GLY A 501 -44.90 73.78 49.56
CA GLY A 501 -46.04 72.91 49.87
C GLY A 501 -47.07 73.52 50.83
N ILE A 502 -46.98 74.81 51.14
CA ILE A 502 -47.98 75.54 51.94
C ILE A 502 -49.00 76.15 50.97
N GLU A 503 -50.06 75.42 50.68
CA GLU A 503 -51.02 75.76 49.62
C GLU A 503 -52.29 76.46 50.13
N ASP A 504 -52.60 76.27 51.41
CA ASP A 504 -53.79 76.79 52.07
C ASP A 504 -53.64 78.32 52.23
N SER A 505 -54.54 79.08 51.59
CA SER A 505 -54.57 80.55 51.68
C SER A 505 -54.65 81.04 53.13
N SER A 506 -55.27 80.28 54.03
CA SER A 506 -55.38 80.64 55.46
C SER A 506 -54.02 80.55 56.16
N LYS A 507 -53.22 79.52 55.84
CA LYS A 507 -51.87 79.34 56.39
C LYS A 507 -50.87 80.34 55.80
N ILE A 508 -50.99 80.62 54.51
CA ILE A 508 -50.20 81.68 53.86
C ILE A 508 -50.54 83.05 54.47
N ALA A 509 -51.82 83.34 54.71
CA ALA A 509 -52.27 84.56 55.35
C ALA A 509 -51.74 84.70 56.79
N GLU A 510 -51.77 83.60 57.55
CA GLU A 510 -51.17 83.52 58.89
C GLU A 510 -49.67 83.81 58.85
N PHE A 511 -48.90 83.14 57.98
CA PHE A 511 -47.45 83.32 57.87
C PHE A 511 -47.07 84.73 57.40
N LEU A 512 -47.81 85.28 56.44
CA LEU A 512 -47.56 86.61 55.90
C LEU A 512 -48.32 87.71 56.65
N HIS A 513 -48.96 87.42 57.77
CA HIS A 513 -49.71 88.39 58.58
C HIS A 513 -50.68 89.28 57.77
N TYR A 514 -51.30 88.71 56.73
CA TYR A 514 -52.32 89.38 55.90
C TYR A 514 -53.70 88.81 56.16
N SER A 515 -54.74 89.51 55.72
CA SER A 515 -56.08 88.90 55.69
C SER A 515 -56.14 87.81 54.61
N VAL A 516 -56.94 86.78 54.85
CA VAL A 516 -57.16 85.70 53.87
C VAL A 516 -57.64 86.26 52.53
N ASN A 517 -58.50 87.28 52.56
CA ASN A 517 -58.99 87.99 51.37
C ASN A 517 -57.85 88.68 50.60
N THR A 518 -56.88 89.27 51.30
CA THR A 518 -55.70 89.88 50.69
C THR A 518 -54.87 88.84 49.94
N ILE A 519 -54.65 87.66 50.52
CA ILE A 519 -53.94 86.56 49.85
C ILE A 519 -54.69 86.05 48.62
N TYR A 520 -56.02 85.88 48.72
CA TYR A 520 -56.85 85.51 47.56
C TYR A 520 -56.70 86.50 46.41
N ASN A 521 -56.70 87.81 46.71
CA ASN A 521 -56.55 88.85 45.70
C ASN A 521 -55.17 88.81 45.03
N TYR A 522 -54.08 88.64 45.80
CA TYR A 522 -52.74 88.49 45.23
C TYR A 522 -52.62 87.24 44.34
N ARG A 523 -53.13 86.09 44.80
CA ARG A 523 -53.11 84.84 44.02
C ARG A 523 -53.92 84.98 42.73
N ALA A 524 -55.13 85.52 42.82
CA ALA A 524 -56.00 85.72 41.67
C ALA A 524 -55.38 86.68 40.65
N LYS A 525 -54.78 87.78 41.11
CA LYS A 525 -54.09 88.75 40.25
C LYS A 525 -52.98 88.10 39.44
N VAL A 526 -52.09 87.36 40.09
CA VAL A 526 -50.97 86.70 39.40
C VAL A 526 -51.46 85.59 38.46
N LYS A 527 -52.45 84.79 38.89
CA LYS A 527 -53.04 83.76 38.03
C LYS A 527 -53.66 84.34 36.75
N ASN A 528 -54.18 85.56 36.78
CA ASN A 528 -54.69 86.24 35.57
C ASN A 528 -53.57 86.55 34.57
N GLY A 529 -52.34 86.78 35.05
CA GLY A 529 -51.16 87.10 34.25
C GLY A 529 -50.34 85.89 33.81
N ALA A 530 -50.76 84.67 34.15
CA ALA A 530 -50.09 83.43 33.77
C ALA A 530 -50.16 83.15 32.25
N ILE A 531 -49.13 82.48 31.71
CA ILE A 531 -49.12 81.97 30.33
C ILE A 531 -49.95 80.68 30.20
N CYS A 532 -49.93 79.84 31.24
CA CYS A 532 -50.67 78.58 31.28
C CYS A 532 -52.10 78.76 31.83
N GLU A 533 -52.89 77.70 31.75
CA GLU A 533 -54.22 77.64 32.36
C GLU A 533 -54.18 77.99 33.85
N ARG A 534 -55.20 78.72 34.31
CA ARG A 534 -55.26 79.30 35.67
C ARG A 534 -55.14 78.26 36.77
N ASP A 535 -55.71 77.08 36.53
CA ASP A 535 -55.77 75.97 37.48
C ASP A 535 -54.46 75.16 37.52
N GLU A 536 -53.63 75.26 36.47
CA GLU A 536 -52.33 74.57 36.41
C GLU A 536 -51.17 75.41 36.95
N PHE A 537 -51.34 76.73 37.02
CA PHE A 537 -50.24 77.66 37.34
C PHE A 537 -49.53 77.31 38.65
N GLU A 538 -50.28 77.08 39.74
CA GLU A 538 -49.70 76.76 41.04
C GLU A 538 -49.02 75.38 41.06
N THR A 539 -49.49 74.42 40.26
CA THR A 539 -48.84 73.12 40.09
C THR A 539 -47.49 73.26 39.40
N LYS A 540 -47.41 74.10 38.35
CA LYS A 540 -46.13 74.41 37.69
C LYS A 540 -45.17 75.16 38.60
N VAL A 541 -45.68 76.10 39.41
CA VAL A 541 -44.88 76.79 40.43
C VAL A 541 -44.26 75.80 41.42
N LYS A 542 -44.95 74.72 41.81
CA LYS A 542 -44.39 73.68 42.69
C LYS A 542 -43.25 72.87 42.07
N GLN A 543 -43.22 72.75 40.75
CA GLN A 543 -42.22 71.96 40.02
C GLN A 543 -40.92 72.72 39.75
N ILE A 544 -40.90 74.05 39.97
CA ILE A 544 -39.72 74.90 39.80
C ILE A 544 -38.54 74.33 40.61
N GLY A 545 -37.38 74.16 39.98
CA GLY A 545 -36.20 73.57 40.62
C GLY A 545 -36.31 72.09 41.05
N MET A 546 -37.35 71.34 40.63
CA MET A 546 -37.35 69.86 40.70
C MET A 546 -36.80 69.30 39.39
N ARG A 547 -35.50 69.00 39.34
CA ARG A 547 -34.87 68.20 38.27
C ARG A 547 -34.47 66.83 38.80
#